data_AF-J2WYY3-F1
#
_entry.id   AF-J2WYY3-F1
#
_cell.length_a   1.000
_cell.length_b   1.000
_cell.length_c   1.000
_cell.angle_alpha   90.00
_cell.angle_beta   90.00
_cell.angle_gamma   90.00
#
_symmetry.space_group_name_H-M   'P 1'
#
loop_
_entity.id
_entity.type
_entity.pdbx_description
1 polymer ?
#
loop_
_entity_poly.entity_id
_entity_poly.type
_entity_poly.pdbx_seq_one_letter_code
_entity_poly.pdbx_strand_id
1 'polypeptide(L)' 'MTPREREVLPLIVAGLSNKHIANRRGTSEVTAKVHRKHIMEKMQTRSLVRLVSGDMHVGILG' A
#
# COMPACT_ATOMS: atom_id res chain seq x y z
N MET A 1 2.89 -0.69 10.85
CA MET A 1 3.14 -0.04 9.55
C MET A 1 4.29 0.94 9.69
N THR A 2 5.27 0.94 8.77
CA THR A 2 6.47 1.80 8.84
C THR A 2 6.18 3.22 8.33
N PRO A 3 7.04 4.22 8.59
CA PRO A 3 6.90 5.56 8.02
C PRO A 3 6.82 5.55 6.48
N ARG A 4 7.66 4.74 5.82
CA ARG A 4 7.63 4.58 4.35
C ARG A 4 6.33 3.95 3.85
N GLU A 5 5.75 3.01 4.59
CA GLU A 5 4.47 2.42 4.22
C GLU A 5 3.29 3.39 4.37
N ARG A 6 3.31 4.24 5.41
CA ARG A 6 2.32 5.32 5.61
C ARG A 6 2.31 6.32 4.45
N GLU A 7 3.48 6.60 3.90
CA GLU A 7 3.65 7.48 2.74
C GLU A 7 3.12 6.87 1.43
N VAL A 8 3.15 5.54 1.30
CA VAL A 8 2.75 4.81 0.09
C VAL A 8 1.26 4.45 0.12
N LEU A 9 0.70 4.14 1.28
CA LEU A 9 -0.71 3.76 1.47
C LEU A 9 -1.73 4.69 0.78
N PRO A 10 -1.70 6.03 0.94
CA PRO A 10 -2.69 6.89 0.30
C PRO A 10 -2.62 6.86 -1.23
N LEU A 11 -1.43 6.61 -1.79
CA LEU A 11 -1.27 6.47 -3.25
C LEU A 11 -1.88 5.16 -3.75
N ILE A 12 -1.76 4.08 -2.96
CA ILE A 12 -2.41 2.80 -3.24
C ILE A 12 -3.94 2.96 -3.17
N VAL A 13 -4.45 3.61 -2.13
CA VAL A 13 -5.89 3.90 -1.96
C VAL A 13 -6.42 4.76 -3.11
N ALA A 14 -5.64 5.71 -3.60
CA ALA A 14 -5.98 6.51 -4.79
C ALA A 14 -5.88 5.73 -6.11
N GLY A 15 -5.61 4.41 -6.08
CA GLY A 15 -5.59 3.54 -7.25
C GLY A 15 -4.34 3.65 -8.12
N LEU A 16 -3.25 4.28 -7.62
CA LEU A 16 -2.04 4.43 -8.42
C LEU A 16 -1.35 3.08 -8.68
N SER A 17 -0.79 2.96 -9.89
CA SER A 17 0.08 1.85 -10.26
C SER A 17 1.44 1.93 -9.54
N ASN A 18 2.14 0.81 -9.44
CA ASN A 18 3.47 0.76 -8.81
C ASN A 18 4.46 1.73 -9.49
N LYS A 19 4.39 1.86 -10.82
CA LYS A 19 5.18 2.83 -11.60
C LYS A 19 4.90 4.28 -11.17
N HIS A 20 3.63 4.67 -11.04
CA HIS A 20 3.29 6.04 -10.60
C HIS A 20 3.69 6.30 -9.14
N ILE A 21 3.56 5.30 -8.27
CA ILE A 21 4.02 5.38 -6.88
C ILE A 21 5.54 5.57 -6.84
N ALA A 22 6.28 4.78 -7.61
CA ALA A 22 7.74 4.85 -7.71
C ALA A 22 8.21 6.24 -8.17
N ASN A 23 7.61 6.77 -9.24
CA ASN A 23 7.92 8.11 -9.74
C ASN A 23 7.66 9.21 -8.68
N ARG A 24 6.53 9.14 -7.96
CA ARG A 24 6.20 10.13 -6.92
C ARG A 24 7.11 10.05 -5.70
N ARG A 25 7.66 8.88 -5.41
CA ARG A 25 8.49 8.64 -4.22
C ARG A 25 10.00 8.67 -4.51
N GLY A 26 10.41 8.80 -5.77
CA GLY A 26 11.81 8.71 -6.17
C GLY A 26 12.41 7.32 -5.90
N THR A 27 11.61 6.26 -6.06
CA THR A 27 12.03 4.87 -5.81
C THR A 27 11.89 4.02 -7.07
N SER A 28 12.31 2.76 -7.01
CA SER A 28 12.07 1.80 -8.10
C SER A 28 10.65 1.22 -8.04
N GLU A 29 10.13 0.78 -9.18
CA GLU A 29 8.85 0.06 -9.23
C GLU A 29 8.86 -1.22 -8.37
N VAL A 30 10.01 -1.89 -8.29
CA VAL A 30 10.22 -3.07 -7.43
C VAL A 30 10.04 -2.67 -5.95
N THR A 31 10.64 -1.57 -5.52
CA THR A 31 10.50 -1.04 -4.16
C THR A 31 9.04 -0.69 -3.85
N ALA A 32 8.33 -0.06 -4.79
CA ALA A 32 6.90 0.24 -4.64
C ALA A 32 6.05 -1.05 -4.49
N LYS A 33 6.37 -2.10 -5.26
CA LYS A 33 5.70 -3.41 -5.18
C LYS A 33 5.93 -4.07 -3.81
N VAL A 34 7.14 -3.99 -3.26
CA VAL A 34 7.46 -4.51 -1.92
C VAL A 34 6.65 -3.79 -0.85
N HIS A 35 6.62 -2.46 -0.86
CA HIS A 35 5.81 -1.70 0.10
C HIS A 35 4.33 -2.05 0.00
N ARG A 36 3.78 -2.16 -1.22
CA ARG A 36 2.39 -2.54 -1.44
C ARG A 36 2.08 -3.93 -0.89
N LYS A 37 2.96 -4.91 -1.11
CA LYS A 37 2.81 -6.26 -0.54
C LYS A 37 2.73 -6.21 0.99
N HIS A 38 3.70 -5.59 1.64
CA HIS A 38 3.73 -5.50 3.11
C HIS A 38 2.52 -4.74 3.68
N ILE A 39 2.06 -3.69 3.00
CA ILE A 39 0.86 -2.94 3.39
C ILE A 39 -0.38 -3.86 3.30
N MET A 40 -0.55 -4.58 2.19
CA MET A 40 -1.69 -5.49 2.03
C MET A 40 -1.69 -6.64 3.04
N GLU A 41 -0.52 -7.20 3.36
CA GLU A 41 -0.35 -8.20 4.43
C GLU A 41 -0.75 -7.64 5.80
N LYS A 42 -0.27 -6.44 6.15
CA LYS A 42 -0.59 -5.76 7.42
C LYS A 42 -2.06 -5.36 7.54
N MET A 43 -2.70 -5.02 6.43
CA MET A 43 -4.13 -4.70 6.36
C MET A 43 -5.01 -5.95 6.19
N GLN A 44 -4.42 -7.15 6.27
CA GLN A 44 -5.09 -8.44 6.10
C GLN A 44 -6.01 -8.51 4.87
N THR A 45 -5.66 -7.78 3.81
CA THR A 45 -6.45 -7.71 2.59
C THR A 45 -5.74 -8.38 1.43
N ARG A 46 -6.46 -9.28 0.77
CA ARG A 46 -5.96 -9.95 -0.44
C ARG A 46 -6.26 -9.17 -1.71
N SER A 47 -7.02 -8.07 -1.62
CA SER A 47 -7.47 -7.31 -2.78
C SER A 47 -7.30 -5.81 -2.58
N LEU A 48 -6.68 -5.16 -3.55
CA LEU A 48 -6.63 -3.69 -3.59
C LEU A 48 -8.03 -3.10 -3.67
N VAL A 49 -8.97 -3.73 -4.39
CA VAL A 49 -10.35 -3.24 -4.47
C VAL A 49 -10.95 -3.09 -3.08
N ARG A 50 -10.77 -4.09 -2.22
CA ARG A 50 -11.24 -4.06 -0.82
C ARG A 50 -10.53 -2.99 0.02
N LEU A 51 -9.26 -2.71 -0.28
CA LEU A 51 -8.49 -1.65 0.38
C LEU A 51 -8.93 -0.24 -0.06
N VAL A 52 -9.36 -0.07 -1.32
CA VAL A 52 -9.86 1.20 -1.88
C VAL A 52 -11.31 1.46 -1.49
N SER A 53 -12.15 0.43 -1.43
CA SER A 53 -13.56 0.53 -1.06
C SER A 53 -13.81 0.83 0.43
N GLY A 54 -12.76 0.90 1.26
CA GLY A 54 -12.88 1.21 2.68
C GLY A 54 -13.20 0.02 3.59
N ASP A 55 -13.34 -1.20 3.04
CA ASP A 55 -13.52 -2.47 3.77
C ASP A 55 -12.20 -2.94 4.41
N MET A 56 -11.55 -2.03 5.14
CA MET A 56 -10.27 -2.22 5.80
C MET A 56 -10.52 -2.89 7.17
N HIS A 57 -10.20 -4.18 7.28
CA HIS A 57 -9.97 -4.78 8.60
C HIS A 57 -8.54 -4.42 9.01
N VAL A 58 -8.38 -3.34 9.78
CA VAL A 58 -7.10 -3.07 10.43
C VAL A 58 -6.92 -4.15 11.49
N GLY A 59 -6.18 -5.21 11.13
CA GLY A 59 -5.68 -6.18 12.08
C GLY A 59 -4.69 -5.49 13.00
N ILE A 60 -5.18 -4.81 14.03
CA ILE A 60 -4.38 -4.42 15.18
C ILE A 60 -4.14 -5.72 15.95
N LEU A 61 -3.11 -6.46 15.55
CA LEU A 61 -2.40 -7.33 16.47
C LEU A 61 -1.25 -6.51 17.04
N GLY A 62 -1.13 -6.56 18.37
CA GLY A 62 -0.20 -5.78 19.20
C GLY A 62 1.26 -5.85 18.79
#